data_AF-A0A430HTD0-F1
#
_entry.id   AF-A0A430HTD0-F1
#
_cell.length_a   1.000
_cell.length_b   1.000
_cell.length_c   1.000
_cell.angle_alpha   90.00
_cell.angle_beta   90.00
_cell.angle_gamma   90.00
#
_symmetry.space_group_name_H-M   'P 1'
#
loop_
_entity.id
_entity.type
_entity.pdbx_description
1 polymer ?
#
loop_
_entity_poly.entity_id
_entity_poly.type
_entity_poly.pdbx_seq_one_letter_code
_entity_poly.pdbx_strand_id
1 'polypeptide(L)'
;MKNNKHYAAVRRFYGDRRAARSGALLISHIDEGLALLDEIGAPEQAKEAFCLHPLVQDDSALLAALASASLFAESQPDPVVVLLAMEYRRVANDYLAHHCEGADDAIALSCVDEVNQMLIADKIQNRKDFERFHLGKHADSDKLQLYFGNWLRRLGVSEERYAQLCERVGPAHG
;
A
#
# COMPACT_ATOMS: atom_id res chain seq x y z
N MET A 1 9.38 -6.68 -12.25
CA MET A 1 9.25 -6.96 -10.80
C MET A 1 9.11 -8.44 -10.38
N LYS A 2 8.30 -9.32 -11.01
CA LYS A 2 8.01 -10.67 -10.45
C LYS A 2 9.20 -11.62 -10.18
N ASN A 3 10.35 -11.41 -10.82
CA ASN A 3 11.59 -12.15 -10.56
C ASN A 3 12.51 -11.47 -9.52
N ASN A 4 12.07 -10.37 -8.90
CA ASN A 4 12.84 -9.61 -7.92
C ASN A 4 12.82 -10.30 -6.54
N LYS A 5 13.95 -10.25 -5.82
CA LYS A 5 14.13 -10.85 -4.49
C LYS A 5 13.17 -10.28 -3.43
N HIS A 6 12.81 -9.01 -3.53
CA HIS A 6 11.87 -8.33 -2.62
C HIS A 6 10.43 -8.79 -2.88
N TYR A 7 10.07 -8.95 -4.15
CA TYR A 7 8.80 -9.56 -4.53
C TYR A 7 8.69 -11.01 -4.01
N ALA A 8 9.76 -11.81 -4.16
CA ALA A 8 9.80 -13.17 -3.63
C ALA A 8 9.66 -13.20 -2.10
N ALA A 9 10.27 -12.25 -1.39
CA ALA A 9 10.17 -12.13 0.07
C ALA A 9 8.73 -11.85 0.51
N VAL A 10 8.05 -10.88 -0.11
CA VAL A 10 6.65 -10.57 0.24
C VAL A 10 5.67 -11.66 -0.19
N ARG A 11 5.94 -12.36 -1.29
CA ARG A 11 5.18 -13.55 -1.67
C ARG A 11 5.29 -14.65 -0.62
N ARG A 12 6.50 -14.91 -0.09
CA ARG A 12 6.70 -15.87 1.02
C ARG A 12 6.05 -15.39 2.31
N PHE A 13 6.14 -14.09 2.61
CA PHE A 13 5.52 -13.49 3.79
C PHE A 13 4.01 -13.68 3.75
N TYR A 14 3.35 -13.34 2.64
CA TYR A 14 1.91 -13.53 2.51
C TYR A 14 1.50 -14.99 2.41
N GLY A 15 2.26 -15.83 1.70
CA GLY A 15 1.89 -17.23 1.46
C GLY A 15 0.49 -17.32 0.85
N ASP A 16 -0.34 -18.20 1.41
CA ASP A 16 -1.75 -18.37 0.99
C ASP A 16 -2.73 -17.47 1.76
N ARG A 17 -2.23 -16.48 2.52
CA ARG A 17 -3.11 -15.56 3.26
C ARG A 17 -4.00 -14.79 2.30
N ARG A 18 -5.27 -14.70 2.67
CA ARG A 18 -6.31 -13.99 1.93
C ARG A 18 -6.77 -12.78 2.74
N ALA A 19 -7.13 -11.71 2.04
CA ALA A 19 -7.80 -10.59 2.66
C ALA A 19 -9.10 -11.09 3.28
N ALA A 20 -9.33 -10.78 4.56
CA ALA A 20 -10.54 -11.20 5.29
C ALA A 20 -11.86 -10.74 4.62
N ARG A 21 -11.75 -9.78 3.72
CA ARG A 21 -12.82 -8.97 3.13
C ARG A 21 -13.24 -9.46 1.75
N SER A 22 -12.28 -9.56 0.83
CA SER A 22 -12.50 -9.98 -0.55
C SER A 22 -12.29 -11.48 -0.76
N GLY A 23 -11.60 -12.15 0.17
CA GLY A 23 -11.10 -13.51 -0.04
C GLY A 23 -9.99 -13.60 -1.10
N ALA A 24 -9.56 -12.48 -1.70
CA ALA A 24 -8.44 -12.45 -2.63
C ALA A 24 -7.12 -12.72 -1.90
N LEU A 25 -6.12 -13.26 -2.60
CA LEU A 25 -4.81 -13.45 -2.02
C LEU A 25 -4.18 -12.09 -1.70
N LEU A 26 -3.52 -11.98 -0.54
CA LEU A 26 -2.82 -10.74 -0.18
C LEU A 26 -1.69 -10.41 -1.16
N ILE A 27 -1.12 -11.39 -1.86
CA ILE A 27 -0.14 -11.12 -2.92
C ILE A 27 -0.75 -10.40 -4.13
N SER A 28 -2.05 -10.60 -4.41
CA SER A 28 -2.74 -9.86 -5.47
C SER A 28 -2.73 -8.35 -5.20
N HIS A 29 -2.63 -7.95 -3.91
CA HIS A 29 -2.49 -6.54 -3.57
C HIS A 29 -1.15 -5.97 -4.04
N ILE A 30 -0.07 -6.72 -3.86
CA ILE A 30 1.25 -6.32 -4.36
C ILE A 30 1.25 -6.25 -5.89
N ASP A 31 0.66 -7.21 -6.57
CA ASP A 31 0.59 -7.24 -8.04
C ASP A 31 -0.13 -6.00 -8.61
N GLU A 32 -1.30 -5.66 -8.07
CA GLU A 32 -2.03 -4.46 -8.52
C GLU A 32 -1.32 -3.17 -8.12
N GLY A 33 -0.76 -3.09 -6.91
CA GLY A 33 0.01 -1.92 -6.49
C GLY A 33 1.25 -1.68 -7.37
N LEU A 34 1.93 -2.75 -7.79
CA LEU A 34 3.04 -2.65 -8.75
C LEU A 34 2.59 -2.17 -10.13
N ALA A 35 1.44 -2.62 -10.61
CA ALA A 35 0.87 -2.15 -11.86
C ALA A 35 0.48 -0.66 -11.80
N LEU A 36 -0.05 -0.20 -10.66
CA LEU A 36 -0.31 1.22 -10.40
C LEU A 36 0.99 2.03 -10.38
N LEU A 37 2.04 1.52 -9.73
CA LEU A 37 3.36 2.14 -9.69
C LEU A 37 4.00 2.22 -11.08
N ASP A 38 3.83 1.21 -11.93
CA ASP A 38 4.23 1.25 -13.33
C ASP A 38 3.48 2.35 -14.10
N GLU A 39 2.15 2.43 -13.94
CA GLU A 39 1.30 3.42 -14.64
C GLU A 39 1.60 4.87 -14.24
N ILE A 40 2.00 5.12 -12.99
CA ILE A 40 2.41 6.47 -12.54
C ILE A 40 3.90 6.75 -12.74
N GLY A 41 4.65 5.83 -13.36
CA GLY A 41 6.06 6.02 -13.69
C GLY A 41 7.00 6.03 -12.47
N ALA A 42 6.65 5.28 -11.42
CA ALA A 42 7.49 5.18 -10.22
C ALA A 42 8.82 4.47 -10.53
N PRO A 43 9.93 4.86 -9.87
CA PRO A 43 11.23 4.23 -10.08
C PRO A 43 11.28 2.82 -9.47
N GLU A 44 12.25 2.01 -9.91
CA GLU A 44 12.36 0.61 -9.47
C GLU A 44 12.54 0.48 -7.96
N GLN A 45 13.32 1.37 -7.33
CA GLN A 45 13.53 1.37 -5.87
C GLN A 45 12.23 1.58 -5.09
N ALA A 46 11.30 2.40 -5.60
CA ALA A 46 9.98 2.59 -5.00
C ALA A 46 9.15 1.32 -5.07
N LYS A 47 9.21 0.60 -6.20
CA LYS A 47 8.52 -0.68 -6.39
C LYS A 47 9.12 -1.80 -5.53
N GLU A 48 10.44 -1.82 -5.36
CA GLU A 48 11.13 -2.73 -4.45
C GLU A 48 10.74 -2.46 -3.00
N ALA A 49 10.72 -1.18 -2.59
CA ALA A 49 10.27 -0.76 -1.26
C ALA A 49 8.79 -1.09 -1.05
N PHE A 50 7.96 -0.92 -2.07
CA PHE A 50 6.55 -1.33 -2.05
C PHE A 50 6.41 -2.84 -1.89
N CYS A 51 7.30 -3.66 -2.45
CA CYS A 51 7.28 -5.09 -2.16
C CYS A 51 7.59 -5.35 -0.67
N LEU A 52 8.51 -4.62 -0.05
CA LEU A 52 8.93 -4.87 1.33
C LEU A 52 8.05 -4.22 2.40
N HIS A 53 7.23 -3.21 2.05
CA HIS A 53 6.45 -2.47 3.03
C HIS A 53 5.62 -3.36 3.99
N PRO A 54 5.00 -4.49 3.56
CA PRO A 54 4.22 -5.32 4.48
C PRO A 54 5.06 -6.02 5.55
N LEU A 55 6.34 -6.25 5.28
CA LEU A 55 7.25 -6.91 6.23
C LEU A 55 7.65 -5.96 7.37
N VAL A 56 7.38 -4.67 7.24
CA VAL A 56 7.72 -3.65 8.24
C VAL A 56 6.52 -2.80 8.66
N GLN A 57 5.32 -3.04 8.12
CA GLN A 57 4.17 -2.14 8.22
C GLN A 57 3.74 -1.84 9.65
N ASP A 58 3.49 -2.87 10.47
CA ASP A 58 3.09 -2.71 11.87
C ASP A 58 4.27 -2.98 12.82
N ASP A 59 4.08 -2.73 14.11
CA ASP A 59 5.13 -2.93 15.12
C ASP A 59 5.57 -4.40 15.20
N SER A 60 4.64 -5.34 15.05
CA SER A 60 4.96 -6.78 15.10
C SER A 60 5.77 -7.22 13.88
N ALA A 61 5.41 -6.72 12.69
CA ALA A 61 6.13 -6.95 11.45
C ALA A 61 7.55 -6.36 11.52
N LEU A 62 7.68 -5.12 11.99
CA LEU A 62 8.99 -4.48 12.19
C LEU A 62 9.87 -5.27 13.17
N LEU A 63 9.34 -5.69 14.31
CA LEU A 63 10.09 -6.51 15.27
C LEU A 63 10.53 -7.86 14.66
N ALA A 64 9.68 -8.49 13.85
CA ALA A 64 10.03 -9.71 13.14
C ALA A 64 11.13 -9.47 12.08
N ALA A 65 11.10 -8.33 11.40
CA ALA A 65 12.11 -7.95 10.40
C ALA A 65 13.51 -7.78 10.99
N LEU A 66 13.63 -7.40 12.27
CA LEU A 66 14.92 -7.24 12.97
C LEU A 66 15.64 -8.56 13.25
N ALA A 67 14.95 -9.70 13.19
CA ALA A 67 15.59 -11.00 13.37
C ALA A 67 16.55 -11.30 12.21
N SER A 68 17.73 -11.88 12.51
CA SER A 68 18.76 -12.17 11.51
C SER A 68 18.33 -13.17 10.43
N ALA A 69 17.38 -14.06 10.75
CA ALA A 69 16.79 -15.03 9.83
C ALA A 69 15.41 -14.59 9.30
N SER A 70 15.10 -13.28 9.35
CA SER A 70 13.84 -12.76 8.82
C SER A 70 13.82 -12.78 7.29
N LEU A 71 12.63 -12.86 6.69
CA LEU A 71 12.47 -12.70 5.23
C LEU A 71 12.99 -11.34 4.73
N PHE A 72 12.94 -10.31 5.59
CA PHE A 72 13.48 -8.99 5.28
C PHE A 72 15.01 -9.06 5.15
N ALA A 73 15.70 -9.63 6.14
CA ALA A 73 17.14 -9.83 6.14
C ALA A 73 17.61 -10.75 5.00
N GLU A 74 16.91 -11.86 4.76
CA GLU A 74 17.18 -12.79 3.65
C GLU A 74 17.09 -12.10 2.28
N SER A 75 16.21 -11.11 2.13
CA SER A 75 16.04 -10.38 0.87
C SER A 75 17.18 -9.39 0.57
N GLN A 76 18.07 -9.12 1.54
CA GLN A 76 19.23 -8.23 1.42
C GLN A 76 18.90 -6.91 0.71
N PRO A 77 17.96 -6.10 1.23
CA PRO A 77 17.57 -4.85 0.59
C PRO A 77 18.71 -3.84 0.56
N ASP A 78 18.76 -3.07 -0.53
CA ASP A 78 19.62 -1.89 -0.61
C ASP A 78 19.20 -0.87 0.47
N PRO A 79 20.14 -0.12 1.08
CA PRO A 79 19.82 0.89 2.08
C PRO A 79 18.73 1.89 1.65
N VAL A 80 18.69 2.29 0.38
CA VAL A 80 17.66 3.19 -0.14
C VAL A 80 16.27 2.55 -0.07
N VAL A 81 16.16 1.28 -0.46
CA VAL A 81 14.90 0.51 -0.39
C VAL A 81 14.41 0.39 1.06
N VAL A 82 15.34 0.19 2.01
CA VAL A 82 15.01 0.17 3.45
C VAL A 82 14.46 1.52 3.91
N LEU A 83 15.14 2.62 3.55
CA LEU A 83 14.71 3.98 3.93
C LEU A 83 13.32 4.30 3.38
N LEU A 84 13.05 3.97 2.12
CA LEU A 84 11.74 4.18 1.49
C LEU A 84 10.64 3.37 2.19
N ALA A 85 10.87 2.09 2.49
CA ALA A 85 9.88 1.25 3.16
C ALA A 85 9.59 1.73 4.59
N MET A 86 10.61 2.20 5.32
CA MET A 86 10.45 2.74 6.68
C MET A 86 9.76 4.10 6.70
N GLU A 87 10.05 4.97 5.73
CA GLU A 87 9.35 6.26 5.61
C GLU A 87 7.89 6.07 5.18
N TYR A 88 7.62 5.13 4.27
CA TYR A 88 6.26 4.70 3.94
C TYR A 88 5.51 4.24 5.19
N ARG A 89 6.11 3.33 5.97
CA ARG A 89 5.53 2.85 7.24
C ARG A 89 5.18 4.01 8.15
N ARG A 90 6.11 4.95 8.36
CA ARG A 90 5.92 6.12 9.21
C ARG A 90 4.71 6.94 8.74
N VAL A 91 4.67 7.32 7.47
CA VAL A 91 3.61 8.17 6.90
C VAL A 91 2.26 7.46 6.90
N ALA A 92 2.20 6.19 6.50
CA ALA A 92 0.97 5.43 6.43
C ALA A 92 0.34 5.22 7.82
N ASN A 93 1.17 4.99 8.85
CA ASN A 93 0.69 4.77 10.23
C ASN A 93 0.36 6.05 10.98
N ASP A 94 0.86 7.21 10.55
CA ASP A 94 0.55 8.52 11.13
C ASP A 94 -0.94 8.87 10.95
N TYR A 95 -1.55 8.43 9.84
CA TYR A 95 -2.97 8.67 9.55
C TYR A 95 -3.71 7.38 9.12
N LEU A 96 -4.32 6.73 10.10
CA LEU A 96 -5.14 5.53 9.95
C LEU A 96 -6.63 5.88 10.01
N ALA A 97 -7.49 4.98 9.54
CA ALA A 97 -8.93 5.24 9.46
C ALA A 97 -9.57 5.62 10.81
N HIS A 98 -9.01 5.18 11.94
CA HIS A 98 -9.53 5.57 13.25
C HIS A 98 -9.17 7.01 13.66
N HIS A 99 -8.10 7.59 13.11
CA HIS A 99 -7.73 9.00 13.26
C HIS A 99 -8.57 9.93 12.38
N CYS A 100 -9.38 9.40 11.47
CA CYS A 100 -10.21 10.23 10.61
C CYS A 100 -11.32 10.92 11.42
N GLU A 101 -11.30 12.24 11.49
CA GLU A 101 -12.26 13.06 12.24
C GLU A 101 -13.15 13.91 11.29
N GLY A 102 -12.58 14.42 10.20
CA GLY A 102 -13.31 15.26 9.24
C GLY A 102 -12.65 15.35 7.86
N ALA A 103 -13.25 16.12 6.95
CA ALA A 103 -12.75 16.32 5.59
C ALA A 103 -11.49 17.21 5.51
N ASP A 104 -11.17 17.91 6.60
CA ASP A 104 -10.07 18.87 6.71
C ASP A 104 -8.89 18.31 7.53
N ASP A 105 -8.86 16.99 7.76
CA ASP A 105 -7.78 16.33 8.49
C ASP A 105 -6.43 16.62 7.82
N ALA A 106 -5.48 17.10 8.62
CA ALA A 106 -4.13 17.37 8.16
C ALA A 106 -3.34 16.06 8.06
N ILE A 107 -3.13 15.59 6.82
CA ILE A 107 -2.27 14.44 6.54
C ILE A 107 -0.88 14.93 6.17
N ALA A 108 0.15 14.58 6.94
CA ALA A 108 1.53 14.87 6.61
C ALA A 108 2.05 13.88 5.55
N LEU A 109 2.51 14.38 4.40
CA LEU A 109 3.15 13.55 3.37
C LEU A 109 4.65 13.39 3.62
N SER A 110 5.26 12.42 2.94
CA SER A 110 6.72 12.32 2.89
C SER A 110 7.32 13.48 2.10
N CYS A 111 8.54 13.87 2.44
CA CYS A 111 9.38 14.73 1.60
C CYS A 111 10.01 13.97 0.42
N VAL A 112 9.83 12.65 0.35
CA VAL A 112 10.36 11.77 -0.68
C VAL A 112 9.22 11.38 -1.63
N ASP A 113 9.34 11.77 -2.89
CA ASP A 113 8.28 11.59 -3.90
C ASP A 113 7.97 10.11 -4.14
N GLU A 114 8.97 9.25 -4.10
CA GLU A 114 8.82 7.79 -4.24
C GLU A 114 7.91 7.20 -3.17
N VAL A 115 7.97 7.71 -1.93
CA VAL A 115 7.09 7.27 -0.85
C VAL A 115 5.66 7.74 -1.11
N ASN A 116 5.48 8.96 -1.62
CA ASN A 116 4.16 9.46 -1.98
C ASN A 116 3.55 8.66 -3.14
N GLN A 117 4.36 8.22 -4.12
CA GLN A 117 3.94 7.29 -5.18
C GLN A 117 3.50 5.93 -4.63
N MET A 118 4.25 5.37 -3.66
CA MET A 118 3.86 4.15 -2.95
C MET A 118 2.51 4.30 -2.23
N LEU A 119 2.30 5.43 -1.56
CA LEU A 119 1.02 5.74 -0.90
C LEU A 119 -0.12 5.89 -1.90
N ILE A 120 0.11 6.50 -3.07
CA ILE A 120 -0.90 6.57 -4.13
C ILE A 120 -1.34 5.16 -4.54
N ALA A 121 -0.39 4.27 -4.82
CA ALA A 121 -0.70 2.91 -5.23
C ALA A 121 -1.48 2.13 -4.16
N ASP A 122 -1.03 2.20 -2.89
CA ASP A 122 -1.72 1.56 -1.76
C ASP A 122 -3.14 2.09 -1.55
N LYS A 123 -3.32 3.42 -1.55
CA LYS A 123 -4.62 4.04 -1.24
C LYS A 123 -5.63 3.85 -2.36
N ILE A 124 -5.21 3.89 -3.62
CA ILE A 124 -6.09 3.59 -4.75
C ILE A 124 -6.60 2.15 -4.66
N GLN A 125 -5.69 1.20 -4.47
CA GLN A 125 -6.05 -0.20 -4.32
C GLN A 125 -7.00 -0.43 -3.12
N ASN A 126 -6.65 0.09 -1.95
CA ASN A 126 -7.44 -0.10 -0.75
C ASN A 126 -8.84 0.54 -0.87
N ARG A 127 -8.94 1.70 -1.53
CA ARG A 127 -10.22 2.35 -1.82
C ARG A 127 -11.06 1.50 -2.77
N LYS A 128 -10.48 0.99 -3.85
CA LYS A 128 -11.17 0.14 -4.83
C LYS A 128 -11.74 -1.13 -4.19
N ASP A 129 -10.97 -1.78 -3.33
CA ASP A 129 -11.45 -2.94 -2.55
C ASP A 129 -12.57 -2.55 -1.57
N PHE A 130 -12.44 -1.41 -0.90
CA PHE A 130 -13.50 -0.89 -0.04
C PHE A 130 -14.80 -0.62 -0.83
N GLU A 131 -14.72 0.06 -1.97
CA GLU A 131 -15.87 0.36 -2.83
C GLU A 131 -16.56 -0.92 -3.32
N ARG A 132 -15.79 -1.94 -3.69
CA ARG A 132 -16.30 -3.20 -4.22
C ARG A 132 -16.97 -4.07 -3.15
N PHE A 133 -16.38 -4.15 -1.96
CA PHE A 133 -16.79 -5.15 -0.97
C PHE A 133 -17.50 -4.58 0.27
N HIS A 134 -17.28 -3.31 0.61
CA HIS A 134 -17.69 -2.75 1.91
C HIS A 134 -18.56 -1.51 1.87
N LEU A 135 -18.59 -0.78 0.75
CA LEU A 135 -19.41 0.41 0.63
C LEU A 135 -20.88 0.08 0.91
N GLY A 136 -21.45 0.77 1.92
CA GLY A 136 -22.82 0.58 2.39
C GLY A 136 -23.07 -0.69 3.21
N LYS A 137 -22.04 -1.51 3.49
CA LYS A 137 -22.14 -2.77 4.26
C LYS A 137 -21.38 -2.73 5.58
N HIS A 138 -20.31 -1.94 5.66
CA HIS A 138 -19.49 -1.81 6.87
C HIS A 138 -20.08 -0.76 7.83
N ALA A 139 -19.99 -0.99 9.14
CA ALA A 139 -20.49 -0.05 10.15
C ALA A 139 -19.84 1.34 10.01
N ASP A 140 -18.55 1.37 9.70
CA ASP A 140 -17.77 2.59 9.45
C ASP A 140 -17.68 2.97 7.96
N SER A 141 -18.64 2.59 7.12
CA SER A 141 -18.60 2.85 5.68
C SER A 141 -18.36 4.33 5.35
N ASP A 142 -19.11 5.24 5.97
CA ASP A 142 -18.99 6.68 5.71
C ASP A 142 -17.63 7.23 6.15
N LYS A 143 -17.12 6.75 7.30
CA LYS A 143 -15.79 7.11 7.79
C LYS A 143 -14.68 6.60 6.87
N LEU A 144 -14.79 5.39 6.35
CA LEU A 144 -13.83 4.83 5.41
C LEU A 144 -13.85 5.57 4.07
N GLN A 145 -15.04 5.94 3.58
CA GLN A 145 -15.17 6.76 2.38
C GLN A 145 -14.48 8.11 2.55
N LEU A 146 -14.71 8.78 3.69
CA LEU A 146 -14.04 10.03 4.03
C LEU A 146 -12.51 9.86 4.15
N TYR A 147 -12.06 8.82 4.85
CA TYR A 147 -10.65 8.48 5.02
C TYR A 147 -9.91 8.33 3.68
N PHE A 148 -10.47 7.55 2.74
CA PHE A 148 -9.87 7.39 1.41
C PHE A 148 -9.93 8.70 0.60
N GLY A 149 -11.03 9.47 0.71
CA GLY A 149 -11.14 10.78 0.08
C GLY A 149 -10.07 11.76 0.57
N ASN A 150 -9.78 11.79 1.87
CA ASN A 150 -8.75 12.64 2.46
C ASN A 150 -7.35 12.26 1.95
N TRP A 151 -7.03 10.96 1.94
CA TRP A 151 -5.75 10.47 1.40
C TRP A 151 -5.55 10.86 -0.06
N LEU A 152 -6.52 10.57 -0.93
CA LEU A 152 -6.38 10.85 -2.35
C LEU A 152 -6.27 12.35 -2.62
N ARG A 153 -7.09 13.18 -1.96
CA ARG A 153 -7.00 14.64 -2.06
C ARG A 153 -5.62 15.13 -1.64
N ARG A 154 -5.09 14.63 -0.52
CA ARG A 154 -3.78 15.04 -0.02
C ARG A 154 -2.65 14.65 -0.96
N LEU A 155 -2.73 13.46 -1.56
CA LEU A 155 -1.78 12.92 -2.54
C LEU A 155 -1.95 13.55 -3.93
N GLY A 156 -2.89 14.46 -4.13
CA GLY A 156 -3.13 15.13 -5.42
C GLY A 156 -3.80 14.24 -6.47
N VAL A 157 -4.49 13.18 -6.04
CA VAL A 157 -5.25 12.28 -6.93
C VAL A 157 -6.69 12.74 -6.96
N SER A 158 -7.13 13.29 -8.11
CA SER A 158 -8.55 13.64 -8.33
C SER A 158 -9.41 12.39 -8.53
N GLU A 159 -10.72 12.53 -8.40
CA GLU A 159 -11.67 11.44 -8.66
C GLU A 159 -11.58 10.93 -10.12
N GLU A 160 -11.36 11.84 -11.08
CA GLU A 160 -11.14 11.48 -12.48
C GLU A 160 -9.85 10.67 -12.65
N ARG A 161 -8.76 11.09 -11.97
CA ARG A 161 -7.48 10.37 -12.03
C ARG A 161 -7.59 9.00 -11.36
N TYR A 162 -8.30 8.90 -10.23
CA TYR A 162 -8.62 7.64 -9.57
C TYR A 162 -9.35 6.69 -10.52
N ALA A 163 -10.44 7.15 -11.15
CA ALA A 163 -11.23 6.35 -12.08
C ALA A 163 -10.38 5.85 -13.27
N GLN A 164 -9.56 6.73 -13.85
CA GLN A 164 -8.64 6.37 -14.96
C GLN A 164 -7.64 5.29 -14.56
N LEU A 165 -7.05 5.39 -13.37
CA LEU A 165 -6.06 4.41 -12.89
C LEU A 165 -6.71 3.06 -12.60
N CYS A 166 -7.91 3.06 -12.00
CA CYS A 166 -8.69 1.85 -11.77
C CYS A 166 -9.08 1.13 -13.07
N GLU A 167 -9.42 1.87 -14.12
CA GLU A 167 -9.73 1.31 -15.43
C GLU A 167 -8.50 0.65 -16.09
N ARG A 168 -7.35 1.33 -16.03
CA ARG A 168 -6.11 0.87 -16.69
C ARG A 168 -5.50 -0.37 -16.05
N VAL A 169 -5.54 -0.46 -14.72
CA VAL A 169 -4.95 -1.59 -13.99
C VAL A 169 -5.90 -2.79 -13.93
N GLY A 170 -7.19 -2.60 -14.25
CA GLY A 170 -8.20 -3.65 -14.25
C GLY A 170 -8.45 -4.24 -12.86
N PRO A 171 -9.42 -5.16 -12.69
CA PRO A 171 -9.59 -5.87 -11.44
C PRO A 171 -8.39 -6.79 -11.17
N ALA A 172 -7.82 -6.78 -9.96
CA ALA A 172 -6.88 -7.80 -9.52
C ALA A 172 -7.48 -9.18 -9.83
N HIS A 173 -6.87 -9.89 -10.78
CA HIS A 173 -7.39 -11.18 -11.24
C HIS A 173 -7.38 -12.18 -10.07
N GLY A 174 -8.54 -12.81 -9.88
CA GLY A 174 -8.77 -13.88 -8.90
C GLY A 174 -8.15 -15.21 -9.30
#